data_AF-K6CJD7-F1
#
_entry.id   AF-K6CJD7-F1
#
_cell.length_a   1.000
_cell.length_b   1.000
_cell.length_c   1.000
_cell.angle_alpha   90.00
_cell.angle_beta   90.00
_cell.angle_gamma   90.00
#
_symmetry.space_group_name_H-M   'P 1'
#
loop_
_entity.id
_entity.type
_entity.pdbx_description
1 polymer ?
#
loop_
_entity_poly.entity_id
_entity_poly.type
_entity_poly.pdbx_seq_one_letter_code
_entity_poly.pdbx_strand_id
1 'polypeptide(L)'
;MSIISRFKDIMASNINALLDKAENPEKMIDQYLRNLNSDLGKVKSETASVMAEEQRAKRLVTDCGEDMEKMERYAIKALEAGNEGDARKFLEKKAALTARLTELQSSYQLASANALQMKQMHDKLVADIGELESRKNMLKAKWSVAKTQERVNKLGASAAGSGQSISAFERMEEKVNRALDEANAMAELNADPKDEMADLTAKYDEPSHDVEDELAALKERMKNNG
;
A
#
# COMPACT_ATOMS: atom_id res chain seq x y z
N MET A 1 -0.24 -9.17 -21.93
CA MET A 1 -1.26 -8.80 -20.91
C MET A 1 -0.76 -7.58 -20.18
N SER A 2 -1.56 -6.51 -20.11
CA SER A 2 -1.24 -5.31 -19.32
C SER A 2 -1.24 -5.64 -17.83
N ILE A 3 -0.41 -4.97 -17.04
CA ILE A 3 -0.37 -5.10 -15.57
C ILE A 3 -1.71 -4.75 -14.94
N ILE A 4 -2.44 -3.82 -15.54
CA ILE A 4 -3.81 -3.47 -15.15
C ILE A 4 -4.78 -4.65 -15.38
N SER A 5 -4.57 -5.44 -16.44
CA SER A 5 -5.37 -6.66 -16.69
C SER A 5 -5.06 -7.73 -15.65
N ARG A 6 -3.77 -7.95 -15.36
CA ARG A 6 -3.34 -8.90 -14.31
C ARG A 6 -3.88 -8.50 -12.95
N PHE A 7 -3.88 -7.21 -12.63
CA PHE A 7 -4.48 -6.71 -11.40
C PHE A 7 -5.99 -6.96 -11.34
N LYS A 8 -6.73 -6.73 -12.43
CA LYS A 8 -8.17 -7.08 -12.45
C LYS A 8 -8.38 -8.56 -12.19
N ASP A 9 -7.55 -9.43 -12.75
CA ASP A 9 -7.63 -10.87 -12.53
C ASP A 9 -7.29 -11.24 -11.07
N ILE A 10 -6.29 -10.58 -10.47
CA ILE A 10 -5.91 -10.77 -9.07
C ILE A 10 -7.01 -10.24 -8.13
N MET A 11 -7.59 -9.07 -8.44
CA MET A 11 -8.71 -8.50 -7.71
C MET A 11 -9.97 -9.37 -7.75
N ALA A 12 -10.28 -9.92 -8.92
CA ALA A 12 -11.44 -10.76 -9.16
C ALA A 12 -11.24 -12.21 -8.66
N SER A 13 -10.00 -12.62 -8.49
CA SER A 13 -9.63 -13.93 -7.96
C SER A 13 -9.97 -14.00 -6.47
N ASN A 14 -11.13 -14.55 -6.14
CA ASN A 14 -11.39 -15.00 -4.78
C ASN A 14 -10.52 -16.23 -4.51
N ILE A 15 -9.45 -16.05 -3.73
CA ILE A 15 -8.51 -17.10 -3.31
C ILE A 15 -9.27 -18.32 -2.74
N ASN A 16 -10.38 -18.11 -2.04
CA ASN A 16 -11.23 -19.21 -1.56
C ASN A 16 -11.80 -20.06 -2.69
N ALA A 17 -12.35 -19.43 -3.73
CA ALA A 17 -12.96 -20.13 -4.85
C ALA A 17 -11.94 -20.89 -5.72
N LEU A 18 -10.69 -20.41 -5.77
CA LEU A 18 -9.59 -21.14 -6.42
C LEU A 18 -9.20 -22.40 -5.63
N LEU A 19 -9.18 -22.31 -4.30
CA LEU A 19 -8.79 -23.42 -3.43
C LEU A 19 -9.85 -24.53 -3.35
N ASP A 20 -11.13 -24.16 -3.35
CA ASP A 20 -12.24 -25.13 -3.26
C ASP A 20 -12.31 -26.09 -4.47
N LYS A 21 -11.68 -25.74 -5.59
CA LYS A 21 -11.66 -26.54 -6.83
C LYS A 21 -10.35 -27.29 -7.05
N ALA A 22 -9.40 -27.17 -6.13
CA ALA A 22 -8.06 -27.73 -6.28
C ALA A 22 -7.99 -29.19 -5.84
N GLU A 23 -7.61 -30.11 -6.73
CA GLU A 23 -7.24 -31.49 -6.35
C GLU A 23 -6.00 -31.54 -5.43
N ASN A 24 -5.09 -30.58 -5.59
CA ASN A 24 -3.91 -30.42 -4.73
C ASN A 24 -3.73 -28.94 -4.34
N PRO A 25 -4.36 -28.50 -3.24
CA PRO A 25 -4.38 -27.09 -2.86
C PRO A 25 -2.99 -26.58 -2.47
N GLU A 26 -2.11 -27.41 -1.90
CA GLU A 26 -0.74 -27.02 -1.54
C GLU A 26 0.09 -26.62 -2.77
N LYS A 27 0.13 -27.48 -3.79
CA LYS A 27 0.86 -27.19 -5.04
C LYS A 27 0.29 -25.98 -5.79
N MET A 28 -1.03 -25.79 -5.71
CA MET A 28 -1.69 -24.66 -6.34
C MET A 28 -1.32 -23.34 -5.66
N ILE A 29 -1.35 -23.29 -4.32
CA ILE A 29 -0.90 -22.10 -3.56
C ILE A 29 0.56 -21.79 -3.88
N ASP A 30 1.43 -22.80 -3.93
CA ASP A 30 2.83 -22.60 -4.29
C ASP A 30 3.01 -21.95 -5.67
N GLN A 31 2.26 -22.43 -6.67
CA GLN A 31 2.31 -21.84 -8.00
C GLN A 31 1.77 -20.41 -8.02
N TYR A 32 0.68 -20.16 -7.29
CA TYR A 32 0.05 -18.86 -7.23
C TYR A 32 0.95 -17.84 -6.50
N LEU A 33 1.55 -18.23 -5.36
CA LEU A 33 2.57 -17.44 -4.66
C LEU A 33 3.77 -17.12 -5.54
N ARG A 34 4.27 -18.08 -6.34
CA ARG A 34 5.36 -17.81 -7.30
C ARG A 34 4.96 -16.76 -8.34
N ASN A 35 3.74 -16.85 -8.88
CA ASN A 35 3.25 -15.90 -9.86
C ASN A 35 3.09 -14.51 -9.24
N LEU A 36 2.45 -14.40 -8.07
CA LEU A 36 2.25 -13.13 -7.37
C LEU A 36 3.57 -12.48 -6.94
N ASN A 37 4.54 -13.24 -6.46
CA ASN A 37 5.86 -12.70 -6.13
C ASN A 37 6.60 -12.14 -7.37
N SER A 38 6.47 -12.81 -8.52
CA SER A 38 7.02 -12.33 -9.80
C SER A 38 6.35 -11.03 -10.25
N ASP A 39 5.03 -10.95 -10.10
CA ASP A 39 4.26 -9.76 -10.44
C ASP A 39 4.50 -8.61 -9.45
N LEU A 40 4.67 -8.89 -8.16
CA LEU A 40 5.00 -7.90 -7.13
C LEU A 40 6.30 -7.15 -7.46
N GLY A 41 7.33 -7.86 -7.91
CA GLY A 41 8.59 -7.22 -8.31
C GLY A 41 8.41 -6.21 -9.45
N LYS A 42 7.57 -6.55 -10.44
CA LYS A 42 7.26 -5.67 -11.58
C LYS A 42 6.39 -4.49 -11.15
N VAL A 43 5.31 -4.77 -10.42
CA VAL A 43 4.40 -3.73 -9.91
C VAL A 43 5.16 -2.77 -9.00
N LYS A 44 6.06 -3.23 -8.15
CA LYS A 44 6.90 -2.36 -7.32
C LYS A 44 7.77 -1.41 -8.16
N SER A 45 8.43 -1.93 -9.20
CA SER A 45 9.25 -1.11 -10.10
C SER A 45 8.41 -0.08 -10.86
N GLU A 46 7.25 -0.48 -11.37
CA GLU A 46 6.36 0.42 -12.12
C GLU A 46 5.71 1.46 -11.20
N THR A 47 5.26 1.04 -10.02
CA THR A 47 4.73 1.94 -8.98
C THR A 47 5.77 3.00 -8.63
N ALA A 48 7.03 2.61 -8.41
CA ALA A 48 8.11 3.56 -8.15
C ALA A 48 8.32 4.54 -9.32
N SER A 49 8.25 4.05 -10.57
CA SER A 49 8.37 4.90 -11.76
C SER A 49 7.23 5.92 -11.86
N VAL A 50 5.99 5.49 -11.63
CA VAL A 50 4.80 6.35 -11.67
C VAL A 50 4.80 7.36 -10.52
N MET A 51 5.19 6.95 -9.31
CA MET A 51 5.37 7.87 -8.18
C MET A 51 6.48 8.90 -8.44
N ALA A 52 7.56 8.50 -9.10
CA ALA A 52 8.60 9.44 -9.50
C ALA A 52 8.10 10.46 -10.54
N GLU A 53 7.19 10.04 -11.43
CA GLU A 53 6.54 10.92 -12.40
C GLU A 53 5.57 11.91 -11.73
N GLU A 54 4.74 11.43 -10.79
CA GLU A 54 3.91 12.28 -9.94
C GLU A 54 4.76 13.34 -9.24
N GLN A 55 5.86 12.93 -8.61
CA GLN A 55 6.74 13.86 -7.88
C GLN A 55 7.42 14.86 -8.82
N ARG A 56 7.77 14.47 -10.05
CA ARG A 56 8.26 15.40 -11.07
C ARG A 56 7.18 16.42 -11.46
N ALA A 57 5.95 15.97 -11.72
CA ALA A 57 4.84 16.85 -12.07
C ALA A 57 4.52 17.83 -10.93
N LYS A 58 4.53 17.35 -9.68
CA LYS A 58 4.36 18.19 -8.49
C LYS A 58 5.41 19.29 -8.40
N ARG A 59 6.69 18.96 -8.61
CA ARG A 59 7.77 19.96 -8.64
C ARG A 59 7.54 21.02 -9.70
N LEU A 60 7.13 20.63 -10.92
CA LEU A 60 6.84 21.61 -11.98
C LEU A 60 5.69 22.57 -11.60
N VAL A 61 4.66 22.08 -10.92
CA VAL A 61 3.57 22.90 -10.38
C VAL A 61 4.11 23.89 -9.35
N THR A 62 4.91 23.41 -8.39
CA THR A 62 5.53 24.26 -7.35
C THR A 62 6.44 25.33 -7.96
N ASP A 63 7.36 24.94 -8.84
CA ASP A 63 8.31 25.87 -9.49
C ASP A 63 7.57 26.97 -10.28
N CYS A 64 6.49 26.60 -10.99
CA CYS A 64 5.67 27.55 -11.72
C CYS A 64 4.94 28.52 -10.77
N GLY A 65 4.45 28.04 -9.63
CA GLY A 65 3.87 28.88 -8.57
C GLY A 65 4.88 29.88 -8.00
N GLU A 66 6.09 29.42 -7.69
CA GLU A 66 7.17 30.30 -7.20
C GLU A 66 7.55 31.37 -8.22
N ASP A 67 7.60 31.02 -9.51
CA ASP A 67 7.88 31.99 -10.57
C ASP A 67 6.76 33.02 -10.72
N MET A 68 5.50 32.63 -10.55
CA MET A 68 4.37 33.56 -10.52
C MET A 68 4.49 34.56 -9.36
N GLU A 69 4.83 34.08 -8.17
CA GLU A 69 5.07 34.96 -7.02
C GLU A 69 6.27 35.90 -7.25
N LYS A 70 7.35 35.41 -7.88
CA LYS A 70 8.50 36.26 -8.26
C LYS A 70 8.05 37.39 -9.19
N MET A 71 7.24 37.09 -10.21
CA MET A 71 6.72 38.10 -11.13
C MET A 71 5.85 39.13 -10.41
N GLU A 72 5.01 38.69 -9.47
CA GLU A 72 4.22 39.59 -8.63
C GLU A 72 5.08 40.49 -7.75
N ARG A 73 6.09 39.93 -7.07
CA ARG A 73 7.03 40.71 -6.26
C ARG A 73 7.77 41.77 -7.10
N TYR A 74 8.14 41.45 -8.34
CA TYR A 74 8.77 42.42 -9.23
C TYR A 74 7.80 43.48 -9.75
N ALA A 75 6.54 43.10 -10.03
CA ALA A 75 5.51 44.06 -10.41
C ALA A 75 5.28 45.10 -9.29
N ILE A 76 5.18 44.64 -8.03
CA ILE A 76 5.04 45.52 -6.86
C ILE A 76 6.23 46.49 -6.76
N LYS A 77 7.47 45.99 -6.83
CA LYS A 77 8.68 46.83 -6.81
C LYS A 77 8.71 47.86 -7.94
N ALA A 78 8.24 47.50 -9.13
CA ALA A 78 8.18 48.43 -10.26
C ALA A 78 7.14 49.53 -10.02
N LEU A 79 5.99 49.22 -9.41
CA LEU A 79 4.98 50.21 -9.01
C LEU A 79 5.49 51.15 -7.90
N GLU A 80 6.18 50.60 -6.89
CA GLU A 80 6.82 51.40 -5.84
C GLU A 80 7.85 52.38 -6.40
N ALA A 81 8.54 51.99 -7.48
CA ALA A 81 9.47 52.85 -8.21
C ALA A 81 8.80 53.80 -9.23
N GLY A 82 7.45 53.82 -9.31
CA GLY A 82 6.70 54.65 -10.25
C GLY A 82 6.79 54.22 -11.72
N ASN A 83 7.29 53.01 -12.00
CA ASN A 83 7.48 52.49 -13.35
C ASN A 83 6.37 51.50 -13.74
N GLU A 84 5.21 52.05 -14.08
CA GLU A 84 4.02 51.27 -14.45
C GLU A 84 4.22 50.40 -15.70
N GLY A 85 5.08 50.83 -16.63
CA GLY A 85 5.36 50.09 -17.86
C GLY A 85 6.02 48.73 -17.59
N ASP A 86 6.97 48.70 -16.66
CA ASP A 86 7.65 47.45 -16.28
C ASP A 86 6.78 46.58 -15.36
N ALA A 87 5.98 47.20 -14.49
CA ALA A 87 4.97 46.47 -13.70
C ALA A 87 4.00 45.71 -14.61
N ARG A 88 3.51 46.34 -15.68
CA ARG A 88 2.62 45.70 -16.66
C ARG A 88 3.27 44.48 -17.32
N LYS A 89 4.55 44.57 -17.72
CA LYS A 89 5.27 43.43 -18.33
C LYS A 89 5.42 42.24 -17.36
N PHE A 90 5.72 42.50 -16.09
CA PHE A 90 5.78 41.44 -15.08
C PHE A 90 4.42 40.78 -14.87
N LEU A 91 3.34 41.56 -14.85
CA LEU A 91 1.97 41.04 -14.74
C LEU A 91 1.53 40.25 -15.99
N GLU A 92 1.90 40.68 -17.18
CA GLU A 92 1.69 39.92 -18.42
C GLU A 92 2.41 38.56 -18.38
N LYS A 93 3.66 38.55 -17.88
CA LYS A 93 4.42 37.31 -17.67
C LYS A 93 3.76 36.42 -16.62
N LYS A 94 3.27 36.99 -15.51
CA LYS A 94 2.51 36.26 -14.48
C LYS A 94 1.26 35.62 -15.09
N ALA A 95 0.50 36.35 -15.91
CA ALA A 95 -0.70 35.82 -16.57
C ALA A 95 -0.39 34.63 -17.50
N ALA A 96 0.72 34.68 -18.25
CA ALA A 96 1.18 33.56 -19.07
C ALA A 96 1.56 32.34 -18.21
N LEU A 97 2.20 32.56 -17.05
CA LEU A 97 2.50 31.50 -16.09
C LEU A 97 1.24 30.91 -15.46
N THR A 98 0.20 31.71 -15.19
CA THR A 98 -1.09 31.20 -14.68
C THR A 98 -1.74 30.21 -15.65
N ALA A 99 -1.73 30.52 -16.95
CA ALA A 99 -2.24 29.60 -17.97
C ALA A 99 -1.45 28.28 -17.97
N ARG A 100 -0.11 28.37 -17.93
CA ARG A 100 0.77 27.20 -17.83
C ARG A 100 0.57 26.40 -16.54
N LEU A 101 0.35 27.06 -15.41
CA LEU A 101 0.11 26.41 -14.12
C LEU A 101 -1.14 25.51 -14.20
N THR A 102 -2.19 25.98 -14.89
CA THR A 102 -3.43 25.21 -15.08
C THR A 102 -3.16 23.91 -15.82
N GLU A 103 -2.36 23.95 -16.88
CA GLU A 103 -1.96 22.76 -17.64
C GLU A 103 -1.11 21.80 -16.79
N LEU A 104 -0.14 22.34 -16.04
CA LEU A 104 0.71 21.56 -15.14
C LEU A 104 -0.09 20.90 -14.01
N GLN A 105 -1.08 21.59 -13.46
CA GLN A 105 -1.98 21.05 -12.43
C GLN A 105 -2.82 19.89 -12.97
N SER A 106 -3.35 20.00 -14.19
CA SER A 106 -4.08 18.90 -14.85
C SER A 106 -3.18 17.68 -15.06
N SER A 107 -1.94 17.90 -15.54
CA SER A 107 -0.95 16.82 -15.69
C SER A 107 -0.58 16.18 -14.34
N TYR A 108 -0.40 16.98 -13.29
CA TYR A 108 -0.14 16.48 -11.95
C TYR A 108 -1.31 15.65 -11.39
N GLN A 109 -2.56 16.10 -11.57
CA GLN A 109 -3.74 15.35 -11.13
C GLN A 109 -3.82 13.97 -11.79
N LEU A 110 -3.56 13.90 -13.10
CA LEU A 110 -3.52 12.63 -13.82
C LEU A 110 -2.40 11.71 -13.29
N ALA A 111 -1.20 12.26 -13.11
CA ALA A 111 -0.06 11.51 -12.58
C ALA A 111 -0.32 11.01 -11.14
N SER A 112 -0.91 11.84 -10.29
CA SER A 112 -1.25 11.49 -8.91
C SER A 112 -2.33 10.42 -8.83
N ALA A 113 -3.37 10.49 -9.68
CA ALA A 113 -4.39 9.45 -9.78
C ALA A 113 -3.78 8.10 -10.21
N ASN A 114 -2.88 8.11 -11.19
CA ASN A 114 -2.17 6.90 -11.63
C ASN A 114 -1.26 6.34 -10.53
N ALA A 115 -0.53 7.20 -9.81
CA ALA A 115 0.33 6.79 -8.70
C ALA A 115 -0.49 6.15 -7.57
N LEU A 116 -1.63 6.74 -7.23
CA LEU A 116 -2.55 6.20 -6.22
C LEU A 116 -3.07 4.81 -6.62
N GLN A 117 -3.49 4.65 -7.88
CA GLN A 117 -3.96 3.34 -8.38
C GLN A 117 -2.85 2.27 -8.32
N MET A 118 -1.62 2.63 -8.71
CA MET A 118 -0.48 1.70 -8.63
C MET A 118 -0.12 1.34 -7.19
N LYS A 119 -0.19 2.30 -6.27
CA LYS A 119 0.02 2.05 -4.84
C LYS A 119 -1.04 1.09 -4.27
N GLN A 120 -2.32 1.33 -4.56
CA GLN A 120 -3.40 0.43 -4.15
C GLN A 120 -3.21 -1.00 -4.71
N MET A 121 -2.75 -1.09 -5.96
CA MET A 121 -2.42 -2.37 -6.58
C MET A 121 -1.27 -3.09 -5.88
N HIS A 122 -0.19 -2.37 -5.56
CA HIS A 122 0.91 -2.89 -4.78
C HIS A 122 0.45 -3.40 -3.40
N ASP A 123 -0.28 -2.57 -2.66
CA ASP A 123 -0.69 -2.88 -1.29
C ASP A 123 -1.61 -4.10 -1.24
N LYS A 124 -2.52 -4.23 -2.22
CA LYS A 124 -3.32 -5.43 -2.35
C LYS A 124 -2.49 -6.67 -2.66
N LEU A 125 -1.53 -6.59 -3.59
CA LEU A 125 -0.68 -7.74 -3.92
C LEU A 125 0.08 -8.24 -2.70
N VAL A 126 0.58 -7.33 -1.87
CA VAL A 126 1.24 -7.68 -0.60
C VAL A 126 0.26 -8.38 0.34
N ALA A 127 -0.96 -7.86 0.49
CA ALA A 127 -1.99 -8.48 1.33
C ALA A 127 -2.38 -9.88 0.84
N ASP A 128 -2.63 -10.05 -0.47
CA ASP A 128 -2.99 -11.33 -1.08
C ASP A 128 -1.87 -12.37 -0.90
N ILE A 129 -0.60 -11.96 -1.05
CA ILE A 129 0.56 -12.82 -0.80
C ILE A 129 0.58 -13.28 0.67
N GLY A 130 0.44 -12.35 1.62
CA GLY A 130 0.42 -12.67 3.05
C GLY A 130 -0.71 -13.64 3.42
N GLU A 131 -1.91 -13.44 2.86
CA GLU A 131 -3.05 -14.34 3.07
C GLU A 131 -2.76 -15.75 2.55
N LEU A 132 -2.17 -15.86 1.35
CA LEU A 132 -1.82 -17.16 0.76
C LEU A 132 -0.72 -17.88 1.52
N GLU A 133 0.27 -17.16 2.04
CA GLU A 133 1.32 -17.72 2.88
C GLU A 133 0.73 -18.29 4.19
N SER A 134 -0.18 -17.55 4.84
CA SER A 134 -0.91 -18.02 6.01
C SER A 134 -1.73 -19.27 5.71
N ARG A 135 -2.49 -19.27 4.61
CA ARG A 135 -3.29 -20.44 4.16
C ARG A 135 -2.40 -21.65 3.86
N LYS A 136 -1.25 -21.44 3.22
CA LYS A 136 -0.28 -22.50 2.94
C LYS A 136 0.21 -23.15 4.24
N ASN A 137 0.57 -22.34 5.23
CA ASN A 137 1.04 -22.82 6.53
C ASN A 137 -0.06 -23.63 7.25
N MET A 138 -1.30 -23.14 7.23
CA MET A 138 -2.45 -23.85 7.80
C MET A 138 -2.71 -25.19 7.10
N LEU A 139 -2.67 -25.25 5.77
CA LEU A 139 -2.86 -26.50 5.03
C LEU A 139 -1.74 -27.50 5.32
N LYS A 140 -0.49 -27.04 5.39
CA LYS A 140 0.65 -27.88 5.74
C LYS A 140 0.50 -28.47 7.15
N ALA A 141 0.06 -27.67 8.12
CA ALA A 141 -0.23 -28.13 9.48
C ALA A 141 -1.35 -29.18 9.48
N LYS A 142 -2.49 -28.90 8.84
CA LYS A 142 -3.61 -29.85 8.71
C LYS A 142 -3.20 -31.15 8.04
N TRP A 143 -2.39 -31.09 6.99
CA TRP A 143 -1.91 -32.27 6.27
C TRP A 143 -0.95 -33.10 7.14
N SER A 144 -0.09 -32.45 7.92
CA SER A 144 0.78 -33.12 8.89
C SER A 144 -0.02 -33.85 9.97
N VAL A 145 -1.08 -33.23 10.48
CA VAL A 145 -2.01 -33.83 11.46
C VAL A 145 -2.74 -35.02 10.84
N ALA A 146 -3.34 -34.84 9.66
CA ALA A 146 -4.06 -35.91 8.97
C ALA A 146 -3.15 -37.11 8.68
N LYS A 147 -1.91 -36.87 8.23
CA LYS A 147 -0.92 -37.93 7.99
C LYS A 147 -0.49 -38.63 9.29
N THR A 148 -0.37 -37.89 10.38
CA THR A 148 -0.11 -38.45 11.71
C THR A 148 -1.28 -39.33 12.14
N GLN A 149 -2.51 -38.84 12.03
CA GLN A 149 -3.72 -39.61 12.35
C GLN A 149 -3.85 -40.87 11.48
N GLU A 150 -3.55 -40.78 10.19
CA GLU A 150 -3.53 -41.94 9.29
C GLU A 150 -2.49 -42.97 9.73
N ARG A 151 -1.28 -42.51 10.11
CA ARG A 151 -0.22 -43.37 10.64
C ARG A 151 -0.64 -44.02 11.95
N VAL A 152 -1.28 -43.27 12.84
CA VAL A 152 -1.88 -43.76 14.08
C VAL A 152 -2.93 -44.82 13.79
N ASN A 153 -3.86 -44.58 12.87
CA ASN A 153 -4.90 -45.56 12.51
C ASN A 153 -4.31 -46.83 11.89
N LYS A 154 -3.30 -46.69 11.01
CA LYS A 154 -2.57 -47.82 10.41
C LYS A 154 -1.78 -48.61 11.45
N LEU A 155 -1.11 -47.93 12.38
CA LEU A 155 -0.39 -48.56 13.48
C LEU A 155 -1.33 -49.19 14.49
N GLY A 156 -2.44 -48.55 14.87
CA GLY A 156 -3.46 -49.12 15.75
C GLY A 156 -4.11 -50.38 15.17
N ALA A 157 -4.35 -50.41 13.85
CA ALA A 157 -4.79 -51.60 13.14
C ALA A 157 -3.72 -52.72 13.09
N SER A 158 -2.43 -52.40 13.27
CA SER A 158 -1.31 -53.37 13.28
C SER A 158 -0.69 -53.61 14.66
N ALA A 159 -1.09 -52.88 15.70
CA ALA A 159 -0.56 -52.91 17.06
C ALA A 159 -1.51 -53.58 18.08
N ALA A 160 -2.53 -54.31 17.62
CA ALA A 160 -3.46 -55.10 18.46
C ALA A 160 -2.78 -56.22 19.30
N GLY A 161 -1.46 -56.18 19.52
CA GLY A 161 -0.71 -57.21 20.24
C GLY A 161 0.48 -56.78 21.09
N SER A 162 0.84 -55.49 21.28
CA SER A 162 1.97 -55.16 22.18
C SER A 162 1.91 -53.77 22.85
N GLY A 163 1.89 -53.75 24.19
CA GLY A 163 1.76 -52.54 25.04
C GLY A 163 2.95 -51.57 25.03
N GLN A 164 4.03 -51.83 24.28
CA GLN A 164 5.15 -50.90 24.12
C GLN A 164 4.86 -49.74 23.15
N SER A 165 3.89 -49.91 22.25
CA SER A 165 3.55 -48.92 21.22
C SER A 165 2.82 -47.67 21.76
N ILE A 166 2.20 -47.75 22.93
CA ILE A 166 1.40 -46.67 23.54
C ILE A 166 2.28 -45.52 24.07
N SER A 167 3.42 -45.82 24.71
CA SER A 167 4.31 -44.76 25.23
C SER A 167 5.04 -43.97 24.14
N ALA A 168 5.30 -44.60 22.99
CA ALA A 168 5.85 -43.92 21.82
C ALA A 168 4.78 -43.08 21.10
N PHE A 169 3.51 -43.49 21.21
CA PHE A 169 2.34 -42.79 20.71
C PHE A 169 2.08 -41.48 21.49
N GLU A 170 2.05 -41.51 22.82
CA GLU A 170 1.85 -40.30 23.66
C GLU A 170 2.93 -39.23 23.38
N ARG A 171 4.19 -39.65 23.25
CA ARG A 171 5.31 -38.73 22.91
C ARG A 171 5.21 -38.14 21.50
N MET A 172 4.58 -38.84 20.57
CA MET A 172 4.40 -38.37 19.19
C MET A 172 3.19 -37.44 19.07
N GLU A 173 2.10 -37.77 19.77
CA GLU A 173 0.93 -36.91 19.93
C GLU A 173 1.29 -35.58 20.59
N GLU A 174 2.05 -35.62 21.69
CA GLU A 174 2.54 -34.41 22.37
C GLU A 174 3.43 -33.54 21.46
N LYS A 175 4.27 -34.16 20.62
CA LYS A 175 5.09 -33.43 19.63
C LYS A 175 4.25 -32.77 18.53
N VAL A 176 3.21 -33.45 18.06
CA VAL A 176 2.34 -32.91 16.99
C VAL A 176 1.43 -31.82 17.53
N ASN A 177 0.86 -32.00 18.72
CA ASN A 177 0.08 -30.96 19.39
C ASN A 177 0.95 -29.74 19.66
N ARG A 178 2.17 -29.92 20.17
CA ARG A 178 3.11 -28.83 20.36
C ARG A 178 3.46 -28.12 19.05
N ALA A 179 3.68 -28.85 17.96
CA ALA A 179 3.95 -28.25 16.66
C ALA A 179 2.73 -27.50 16.06
N LEU A 180 1.52 -28.00 16.30
CA LEU A 180 0.27 -27.33 15.94
C LEU A 180 0.07 -26.04 16.72
N ASP A 181 0.26 -26.10 18.04
CA ASP A 181 0.12 -24.96 18.95
C ASP A 181 1.17 -23.88 18.63
N GLU A 182 2.40 -24.29 18.32
CA GLU A 182 3.48 -23.38 17.92
C GLU A 182 3.20 -22.76 16.53
N ALA A 183 2.60 -23.51 15.60
CA ALA A 183 2.16 -22.97 14.30
C ALA A 183 0.98 -22.00 14.43
N ASN A 184 0.01 -22.29 15.30
CA ASN A 184 -1.12 -21.40 15.60
C ASN A 184 -0.64 -20.12 16.28
N ALA A 185 0.24 -20.23 17.28
CA ALA A 185 0.85 -19.08 17.95
C ALA A 185 1.71 -18.24 17.00
N MET A 186 2.47 -18.86 16.08
CA MET A 186 3.20 -18.14 15.03
C MET A 186 2.27 -17.46 14.03
N ALA A 187 1.11 -18.03 13.72
CA ALA A 187 0.11 -17.40 12.87
C ALA A 187 -0.54 -16.19 13.58
N GLU A 188 -0.78 -16.27 14.88
CA GLU A 188 -1.25 -15.13 15.70
C GLU A 188 -0.20 -14.02 15.84
N LEU A 189 1.09 -14.36 15.89
CA LEU A 189 2.21 -13.40 15.92
C LEU A 189 2.48 -12.72 14.57
N ASN A 190 2.20 -13.40 13.45
CA ASN A 190 2.36 -12.85 12.10
C ASN A 190 1.10 -12.16 11.56
N ALA A 191 -0.05 -12.33 12.22
CA ALA A 191 -1.16 -11.41 12.06
C ALA A 191 -0.72 -10.09 12.71
N ASP A 192 -0.48 -9.06 11.90
CA ASP A 192 -0.02 -7.75 12.35
C ASP A 192 -0.75 -7.34 13.65
N PRO A 193 -0.03 -6.98 14.72
CA PRO A 193 -0.69 -6.44 15.90
C PRO A 193 -1.46 -5.21 15.44
N LYS A 194 -2.77 -5.20 15.67
CA LYS A 194 -3.56 -3.97 15.58
C LYS A 194 -2.86 -2.93 16.44
N ASP A 195 -2.21 -1.98 15.80
CA ASP A 195 -1.51 -0.89 16.45
C ASP A 195 -2.57 0.05 17.02
N GLU A 196 -3.06 -0.27 18.23
CA GLU A 196 -4.01 0.56 18.97
C GLU A 196 -3.45 1.97 19.22
N MET A 197 -2.12 2.16 19.11
CA MET A 197 -1.48 3.48 19.18
C MET A 197 -1.58 4.28 17.89
N ALA A 198 -1.60 3.64 16.71
CA ALA A 198 -1.83 4.34 15.44
C ALA A 198 -3.25 4.91 15.35
N ASP A 199 -4.27 4.16 15.82
CA ASP A 199 -5.67 4.63 15.89
C ASP A 199 -5.86 5.72 16.96
N LEU A 200 -5.10 5.70 18.06
CA LEU A 200 -5.09 6.79 19.04
C LEU A 200 -4.42 8.06 18.49
N THR A 201 -3.34 7.92 17.72
CA THR A 201 -2.59 9.06 17.16
C THR A 201 -3.41 9.77 16.07
N ALA A 202 -4.10 9.02 15.22
CA ALA A 202 -5.03 9.55 14.21
C ALA A 202 -6.25 10.27 14.82
N LYS A 203 -6.58 10.02 16.09
CA LYS A 203 -7.69 10.66 16.80
C LYS A 203 -7.32 12.03 17.41
N TYR A 204 -6.03 12.35 17.50
CA TYR A 204 -5.52 13.60 18.06
C TYR A 204 -4.75 14.46 17.05
N ASP A 205 -4.39 13.92 15.88
CA ASP A 205 -3.92 14.70 14.72
C ASP A 205 -5.12 15.32 13.97
N GLU A 206 -5.74 16.36 14.54
CA GLU A 206 -6.49 17.32 13.75
C GLU A 206 -5.54 18.42 13.24
N PRO A 207 -5.38 18.61 11.92
CA PRO A 207 -4.73 19.80 11.39
C PRO A 207 -5.63 21.01 11.64
N SER A 208 -5.03 21.96 12.34
CA SER A 208 -5.52 23.27 12.76
C SER A 208 -6.19 24.11 11.67
N HIS A 209 -7.12 24.94 12.15
CA HIS A 209 -7.84 26.03 11.51
C HIS A 209 -6.94 27.18 10.96
N ASP A 210 -5.89 26.92 10.18
CA ASP A 210 -4.94 27.97 9.76
C ASP A 210 -5.40 28.86 8.59
N VAL A 211 -6.38 28.42 7.79
CA VAL A 211 -6.72 29.11 6.53
C VAL A 211 -7.54 30.39 6.74
N GLU A 212 -8.34 30.48 7.82
CA GLU A 212 -9.10 31.71 8.13
C GLU A 212 -8.23 32.78 8.83
N ASP A 213 -7.24 32.35 9.62
CA ASP A 213 -6.27 33.24 10.27
C ASP A 213 -5.27 33.84 9.28
N GLU A 214 -4.84 33.08 8.26
CA GLU A 214 -4.01 33.59 7.16
C GLU A 214 -4.76 34.61 6.28
N LEU A 215 -6.07 34.43 6.07
CA LEU A 215 -6.91 35.35 5.30
C LEU A 215 -7.14 36.69 6.05
N ALA A 216 -7.21 36.65 7.38
CA ALA A 216 -7.32 37.85 8.21
C ALA A 216 -6.02 38.68 8.20
N ALA A 217 -4.86 38.01 8.32
CA ALA A 217 -3.54 38.65 8.30
C ALA A 217 -3.23 39.35 6.96
N LEU A 218 -3.72 38.81 5.84
CA LEU A 218 -3.55 39.41 4.50
C LEU A 218 -4.37 40.69 4.31
N LYS A 219 -5.59 40.76 4.86
CA LYS A 219 -6.45 41.95 4.77
C LYS A 219 -5.96 43.09 5.64
N GLU A 220 -5.37 42.78 6.79
CA GLU A 220 -4.84 43.78 7.73
C GLU A 220 -3.57 44.45 7.19
N ARG A 221 -2.72 43.71 6.47
CA ARG A 221 -1.53 44.24 5.79
C ARG A 221 -1.82 45.24 4.68
N MET A 222 -2.95 45.12 3.98
CA MET A 222 -3.33 46.06 2.91
C MET A 222 -3.92 47.37 3.45
N LYS A 223 -4.51 47.35 4.65
CA LYS A 223 -5.16 48.52 5.26
C LYS A 223 -4.19 49.48 5.94
N ASN A 224 -3.03 48.98 6.37
CA ASN A 224 -1.99 49.76 7.04
C ASN A 224 -0.91 50.32 6.08
N ASN A 225 -1.09 50.16 4.77
CA ASN A 225 -0.13 50.61 3.75
C ASN A 225 -0.72 51.65 2.77
N GLY A 226 -1.74 52.38 3.20
CA GLY A 226 -2.22 53.63 2.57
C GLY A 226 -2.12 54.78 3.55
#